data_AF-A0A0G9MKT8-F1
#
_entry.id   AF-A0A0G9MKT8-F1
#
_cell.length_a   1.000
_cell.length_b   1.000
_cell.length_c   1.000
_cell.angle_alpha   90.00
_cell.angle_beta   90.00
_cell.angle_gamma   90.00
#
_symmetry.space_group_name_H-M   'P 1'
#
loop_
_entity.id
_entity.type
_entity.pdbx_description
1 polymer ?
#
loop_
_entity_poly.entity_id
_entity_poly.type
_entity_poly.pdbx_seq_one_letter_code
_entity_poly.pdbx_strand_id
1 'polypeptide(L)' 'MDNDTLFLSAIVVVAVLALVNAWRGAVLLRSGDKPGGQKFFVMGLAMLLMAAFAIYIRPV' A
#
# COMPACT_ATOMS: atom_id res chain seq x y z
N MET A 1 -7.32 24.24 -1.50
CA MET A 1 -7.18 22.91 -0.87
C MET A 1 -6.19 23.07 0.24
N ASP A 2 -6.57 22.69 1.46
CA ASP A 2 -5.65 22.76 2.60
C ASP A 2 -4.63 21.63 2.52
N ASN A 3 -3.44 21.86 3.09
CA ASN A 3 -2.36 20.88 3.14
C ASN A 3 -2.83 19.56 3.81
N ASP A 4 -3.78 19.65 4.74
CA ASP A 4 -4.42 18.50 5.38
C ASP A 4 -5.22 17.66 4.41
N THR A 5 -6.02 18.29 3.55
CA THR A 5 -6.83 17.61 2.54
C THR A 5 -5.94 16.92 1.52
N LEU A 6 -4.84 17.58 1.10
CA LEU A 6 -3.87 17.00 0.18
C LEU A 6 -3.18 15.77 0.79
N PHE A 7 -2.72 15.87 2.04
CA PHE A 7 -2.10 14.75 2.75
C PHE A 7 -3.04 13.56 2.89
N LEU A 8 -4.27 13.78 3.36
CA LEU A 8 -5.29 12.73 3.49
C LEU A 8 -5.60 12.08 2.15
N SER A 9 -5.74 12.87 1.09
CA SER A 9 -5.99 12.34 -0.25
C SER A 9 -4.84 11.45 -0.74
N ALA A 10 -3.58 11.85 -0.51
CA ALA A 10 -2.41 11.06 -0.84
C ALA A 10 -2.36 9.73 -0.07
N ILE A 11 -2.62 9.75 1.24
CA ILE A 11 -2.70 8.54 2.08
C ILE A 11 -3.74 7.57 1.54
N VAL A 12 -4.94 8.06 1.20
CA VAL A 12 -6.02 7.22 0.67
C VAL A 12 -5.62 6.58 -0.66
N VAL A 13 -5.04 7.36 -1.57
CA VAL A 13 -4.56 6.83 -2.86
C VAL A 13 -3.49 5.76 -2.66
N VAL A 14 -2.51 6.01 -1.80
CA VAL A 14 -1.45 5.03 -1.49
C VAL A 14 -2.03 3.77 -0.87
N ALA A 15 -2.98 3.89 0.06
CA ALA A 15 -3.63 2.74 0.70
C ALA A 15 -4.39 1.86 -0.31
N VAL A 16 -5.13 2.48 -1.24
CA VAL A 16 -5.82 1.75 -2.30
C VAL A 16 -4.83 1.03 -3.22
N LEU A 17 -3.78 1.72 -3.68
CA LEU A 17 -2.74 1.11 -4.53
C LEU A 17 -2.02 -0.04 -3.83
N ALA A 18 -1.75 0.11 -2.53
CA ALA A 18 -1.11 -0.91 -1.71
C ALA A 18 -1.97 -2.17 -1.60
N LEU A 19 -3.28 -2.01 -1.37
CA LEU A 19 -4.25 -3.12 -1.34
C LEU A 19 -4.36 -3.82 -2.70
N VAL A 20 -4.37 -3.06 -3.80
CA VAL A 20 -4.41 -3.64 -5.15
C VAL A 20 -3.14 -4.48 -5.43
N ASN A 21 -1.97 -4.00 -5.03
CA ASN A 21 -0.72 -4.75 -5.17
C ASN A 21 -0.70 -6.01 -4.29
N ALA A 22 -1.17 -5.91 -3.04
CA ALA A 22 -1.29 -7.06 -2.14
C ALA A 22 -2.28 -8.10 -2.70
N TRP A 23 -3.43 -7.67 -3.20
CA TRP A 23 -4.39 -8.55 -3.88
C TRP A 23 -3.75 -9.25 -5.07
N ARG A 24 -3.10 -8.50 -5.96
CA ARG A 24 -2.40 -9.05 -7.14
C ARG A 24 -1.37 -10.09 -6.73
N GLY A 25 -0.58 -9.81 -5.69
CA GLY A 25 0.38 -10.74 -5.12
C GLY A 25 -0.29 -12.03 -4.63
N ALA A 26 -1.39 -11.92 -3.88
CA ALA A 26 -2.15 -13.08 -3.39
C ALA A 26 -2.73 -13.93 -4.53
N VAL A 27 -3.24 -13.29 -5.58
CA VAL A 27 -3.75 -13.99 -6.78
C VAL A 27 -2.63 -14.75 -7.50
N LEU A 28 -1.47 -14.12 -7.70
CA LEU A 28 -0.32 -14.76 -8.37
C LEU A 28 0.26 -15.92 -7.56
N LEU A 29 0.32 -15.77 -6.23
CA LEU A 29 0.68 -16.85 -5.31
C LEU A 29 -0.28 -18.04 -5.47
N ARG A 30 -1.58 -17.77 -5.57
CA ARG A 30 -2.61 -18.80 -5.77
C ARG A 30 -2.51 -19.46 -7.14
N SER A 31 -2.10 -18.74 -8.19
CA SER A 31 -1.94 -19.28 -9.54
C SER A 31 -0.62 -20.02 -9.77
N GLY A 32 0.24 -20.13 -8.75
CA GLY A 32 1.49 -20.89 -8.82
C GLY A 32 2.74 -20.08 -9.20
N ASP A 33 2.58 -18.78 -9.52
CA ASP A 33 3.72 -17.87 -9.72
C ASP A 33 4.18 -17.31 -8.37
N LYS A 34 4.93 -18.14 -7.65
CA LYS A 34 5.47 -17.80 -6.33
C LYS A 34 6.39 -16.56 -6.33
N PRO A 35 7.40 -16.42 -7.22
CA PRO A 35 8.30 -15.27 -7.18
C PRO A 35 7.59 -13.97 -7.57
N GLY A 36 6.72 -13.99 -8.60
CA GLY A 36 5.91 -12.84 -8.97
C GLY A 36 4.96 -12.44 -7.85
N GLY A 37 4.24 -13.43 -7.30
CA GLY A 37 3.27 -13.21 -6.23
C GLY A 37 3.89 -12.66 -4.95
N GLN A 38 5.02 -13.22 -4.49
CA GLN A 38 5.75 -12.69 -3.33
C GLN A 38 6.18 -11.24 -3.54
N LYS A 39 6.70 -10.90 -4.73
CA LYS A 39 7.16 -9.54 -5.03
C LYS A 39 6.02 -8.51 -4.89
N PHE A 40 4.87 -8.75 -5.52
CA PHE A 40 3.74 -7.83 -5.45
C PHE A 40 3.11 -7.78 -4.05
N PHE A 41 3.09 -8.93 -3.36
CA PHE A 41 2.56 -9.01 -2.00
C PHE A 41 3.42 -8.20 -1.01
N VAL A 42 4.74 -8.40 -1.02
CA VAL A 42 5.67 -7.65 -0.17
C VAL A 42 5.65 -6.16 -0.51
N MET A 43 5.57 -5.79 -1.79
CA MET A 43 5.47 -4.40 -2.21
C MET A 43 4.20 -3.74 -1.67
N GLY A 44 3.04 -4.40 -1.79
CA GLY A 44 1.78 -3.90 -1.24
C GLY A 44 1.83 -3.72 0.28
N LEU A 45 2.38 -4.69 1.01
CA LEU A 45 2.55 -4.60 2.46
C LEU A 45 3.53 -3.49 2.88
N ALA A 46 4.63 -3.31 2.16
CA ALA A 46 5.60 -2.24 2.42
C ALA A 46 4.96 -0.86 2.21
N MET A 47 4.13 -0.69 1.18
CA MET A 47 3.39 0.55 0.95
C MET A 47 2.39 0.85 2.08
N LEU A 48 1.68 -0.17 2.60
CA LEU A 48 0.80 -0.01 3.76
C LEU A 48 1.58 0.41 5.00
N LEU A 49 2.74 -0.20 5.26
CA LEU A 49 3.61 0.15 6.39
C LEU A 49 4.08 1.61 6.29
N MET A 50 4.50 2.04 5.11
CA MET A 50 4.94 3.42 4.87
C MET A 50 3.80 4.43 5.05
N ALA A 51 2.59 4.10 4.58
CA ALA A 51 1.42 4.94 4.79
C ALA A 51 1.07 5.05 6.29
N ALA A 52 1.09 3.94 7.02
CA ALA A 52 0.86 3.93 8.46
C ALA A 52 1.92 4.74 9.22
N PHE A 53 3.19 4.60 8.84
CA PHE A 53 4.29 5.37 9.42
C PHE A 53 4.12 6.87 9.14
N ALA A 54 3.76 7.26 7.91
CA ALA A 54 3.52 8.65 7.55
C ALA A 54 2.39 9.29 8.37
N ILE A 55 1.35 8.52 8.71
CA ILE A 55 0.29 8.97 9.63
C ILE A 55 0.83 9.11 11.06
N TYR A 56 1.60 8.12 11.53
CA TYR A 56 2.11 8.08 12.89
C TYR A 56 3.05 9.25 13.24
N ILE A 57 3.96 9.61 12.33
CA ILE A 57 4.92 10.70 12.56
C ILE A 57 4.31 12.09 12.37
N ARG A 58 3.06 12.17 11.88
CA ARG A 58 2.42 13.44 11.61
C ARG A 58 2.03 14.08 12.95
N PRO A 59 2.56 15.28 13.27
CA PRO A 59 2.05 16.03 14.41
C PRO A 59 0.60 16.42 14.10
N VAL A 60 -0.31 16.00 14.98
CA VAL A 60 -1.73 16.36 14.94
C VAL A 60 -1.90 17.80 15.43
#